data_AF-A0A370FT39-F1
#
_entry.id   AF-A0A370FT39-F1
#
_cell.length_a   1.000
_cell.length_b   1.000
_cell.length_c   1.000
_cell.angle_alpha   90.00
_cell.angle_beta   90.00
_cell.angle_gamma   90.00
#
_symmetry.space_group_name_H-M   'P 1'
#
loop_
_entity.id
_entity.type
_entity.pdbx_description
1 polymer ?
#
loop_
_entity_poly.entity_id
_entity_poly.type
_entity_poly.pdbx_seq_one_letter_code
_entity_poly.pdbx_strand_id
1 'polypeptide(L)'
;MAEFSVQDDRIVLRLSRLERIAGVHGDVTVPVEQIREADVVADAFANIRGIRAPGLGVPRRLRIGTWRGGGVRTYVAARAGVPAVRVRTVGRAAGAEFDELIVTAADAADVVARIRAALDADRPGTAERDVAFASSDGTRLAGTLTVPAGAEAGPVALILTGSGEMNRDGDHAKLPIGVSRALAEALARNGIASLRYDKRGVAKSGGDYYATGLTDNLADAAAAIEWLRSSAGFARDAVGVIGHSEGACLAMALGADRTVDPSAVVLLAGPAVTGREVLLWQSGKAVDGLPVPTRAILRVLRVDVKARQRKALDKLYRSTGDVARMGGRKVNARWFREFLDFDPKPLLQKNHSPVLAITGAKDLQVDPDDLGSIAALVPDGVDTVRMPDLTHLLRRDPAPPSLRVYRKLVRQPVDPEVLSLVAAWTAGHLRRV
;
A
#
# COMPACT_ATOMS: atom_id res chain seq x y z
N MET A 1 20.11 27.05 -17.31
CA MET A 1 19.95 25.63 -16.94
C MET A 1 18.63 25.19 -17.54
N ALA A 2 18.40 23.90 -17.77
CA ALA A 2 17.09 23.46 -18.23
C ALA A 2 16.02 23.86 -17.21
N GLU A 3 14.89 24.37 -17.69
CA GLU A 3 13.79 24.87 -16.87
C GLU A 3 12.55 24.01 -17.09
N PHE A 4 11.93 23.57 -16.00
CA PHE A 4 10.63 22.92 -16.03
C PHE A 4 9.51 23.95 -15.96
N SER A 5 8.62 23.88 -16.93
CA SER A 5 7.32 24.54 -16.90
C SER A 5 6.25 23.46 -16.82
N VAL A 6 5.39 23.53 -15.82
CA VAL A 6 4.19 22.69 -15.72
C VAL A 6 3.00 23.52 -16.18
N GLN A 7 2.30 23.03 -17.19
CA GLN A 7 1.04 23.59 -17.70
C GLN A 7 -0.08 22.57 -17.41
N ASP A 8 -1.34 22.97 -17.62
CA ASP A 8 -2.49 22.13 -17.26
C ASP A 8 -2.51 20.79 -18.02
N ASP A 9 -2.10 20.77 -19.29
CA ASP A 9 -2.16 19.58 -20.17
C ASP A 9 -0.78 18.97 -20.48
N ARG A 10 0.33 19.62 -20.10
CA ARG A 10 1.69 19.18 -20.46
C ARG A 10 2.77 19.71 -19.53
N ILE A 11 3.87 18.97 -19.46
CA ILE A 11 5.15 19.48 -18.95
C ILE A 11 6.03 19.87 -20.12
N VAL A 12 6.66 21.04 -20.02
CA VAL A 12 7.67 21.50 -20.97
C VAL A 12 9.00 21.63 -20.26
N LEU A 13 9.99 20.89 -20.74
CA LEU A 13 11.39 21.04 -20.38
C LEU A 13 12.08 21.94 -21.41
N ARG A 14 12.29 23.21 -21.03
CA ARG A 14 13.02 24.18 -21.87
C ARG A 14 14.51 24.00 -21.67
N LEU A 15 15.22 23.63 -22.74
CA LEU A 15 16.66 23.44 -22.72
C LEU A 15 17.38 24.77 -23.00
N SER A 16 18.46 25.02 -22.27
CA SER A 16 19.37 26.11 -22.63
C SER A 16 20.09 25.81 -23.95
N ARG A 17 20.66 26.85 -24.60
CA ARG A 17 21.42 26.68 -25.86
C ARG A 17 22.50 25.60 -25.77
N LEU A 18 23.24 25.55 -24.65
CA LEU A 18 24.27 24.54 -24.43
C LEU A 18 23.68 23.15 -24.29
N GLU A 19 22.54 23.00 -23.61
CA GLU A 19 21.87 21.70 -23.46
C GLU A 19 21.27 21.20 -24.77
N ARG A 20 20.74 22.09 -25.62
CA ARG A 20 20.26 21.73 -26.96
C ARG A 20 21.38 21.18 -27.85
N ILE A 21 22.53 21.85 -27.84
CA ILE A 21 23.72 21.41 -28.59
C ILE A 21 24.27 20.11 -28.00
N ALA A 22 24.48 20.07 -26.68
CA ALA A 22 25.09 18.95 -25.99
C ALA A 22 24.22 17.68 -26.01
N GLY A 23 22.91 17.84 -25.93
CA GLY A 23 21.93 16.74 -25.98
C GLY A 23 21.51 16.35 -27.39
N VAL A 24 21.84 17.17 -28.40
CA VAL A 24 21.33 17.06 -29.78
C VAL A 24 19.80 16.96 -29.78
N HIS A 25 19.15 17.87 -29.05
CA HIS A 25 17.72 17.84 -28.82
C HIS A 25 17.12 19.24 -28.69
N GLY A 26 15.87 19.40 -29.10
CA GLY A 26 15.06 20.56 -28.78
C GLY A 26 14.47 20.49 -27.37
N ASP A 27 13.61 21.44 -27.03
CA ASP A 27 12.82 21.37 -25.80
C ASP A 27 11.99 20.07 -25.79
N VAL A 28 11.84 19.45 -24.63
CA VAL A 28 11.08 18.18 -24.50
C VAL A 28 9.71 18.52 -23.93
N THR A 29 8.65 18.05 -24.58
CA THR A 29 7.28 18.22 -24.10
C THR A 29 6.68 16.86 -23.80
N VAL A 30 6.13 16.70 -22.60
CA VAL A 30 5.45 15.48 -22.17
C VAL A 30 4.01 15.84 -21.80
N PRO A 31 3.01 15.43 -22.58
CA PRO A 31 1.61 15.58 -22.21
C PRO A 31 1.32 14.92 -20.86
N VAL A 32 0.47 15.53 -20.04
CA VAL A 32 0.17 15.05 -18.67
C VAL A 32 -0.40 13.63 -18.69
N GLU A 33 -1.22 13.30 -19.68
CA GLU A 33 -1.79 11.96 -19.89
C GLU A 33 -0.74 10.88 -20.19
N GLN A 34 0.46 11.28 -20.65
CA GLN A 34 1.57 10.36 -20.88
C GLN A 34 2.45 10.18 -19.64
N ILE A 35 2.20 10.89 -18.55
CA ILE A 35 3.01 10.82 -17.34
C ILE A 35 2.40 9.81 -16.39
N ARG A 36 3.21 8.83 -16.00
CA ARG A 36 2.83 7.83 -15.00
C ARG A 36 3.16 8.31 -13.58
N GLU A 37 4.30 8.97 -13.41
CA GLU A 37 4.83 9.33 -12.10
C GLU A 37 5.85 10.46 -12.20
N ALA A 38 5.96 11.26 -11.13
CA ALA A 38 7.07 12.17 -10.92
C ALA A 38 7.60 12.11 -9.47
N ASP A 39 8.92 12.07 -9.32
CA ASP A 39 9.61 12.00 -8.03
C ASP A 39 10.93 12.81 -8.01
N VAL A 40 11.40 13.12 -6.80
CA VAL A 40 12.66 13.84 -6.59
C VAL A 40 13.78 12.81 -6.42
N VAL A 41 14.81 12.94 -7.24
CA VAL A 41 16.01 12.12 -7.20
C VAL A 41 17.16 12.92 -6.58
N ALA A 42 17.63 12.48 -5.41
CA ALA A 42 18.72 13.14 -4.69
C ALA A 42 20.07 13.07 -5.44
N ASP A 43 20.37 11.91 -6.06
CA ASP A 43 21.55 11.72 -6.91
C ASP A 43 21.14 11.22 -8.30
N ALA A 44 21.11 12.16 -9.26
CA ALA A 44 20.79 11.85 -10.64
C ALA A 44 21.79 10.85 -11.26
N PHE A 45 23.07 10.89 -10.88
CA PHE A 45 24.12 10.10 -11.52
C PHE A 45 24.02 8.61 -11.18
N ALA A 46 23.60 8.31 -9.95
CA ALA A 46 23.30 6.96 -9.49
C ALA A 46 22.03 6.36 -10.15
N ASN A 47 21.16 7.21 -10.70
CA ASN A 47 19.87 6.79 -11.26
C ASN A 47 19.86 6.72 -12.80
N ILE A 48 20.93 7.13 -13.47
CA ILE A 48 21.05 7.02 -14.93
C ILE A 48 21.61 5.65 -15.31
N ARG A 49 20.85 4.88 -16.10
CA ARG A 49 21.26 3.55 -16.60
C ARG A 49 21.44 3.53 -18.10
N GLY A 50 22.18 2.53 -18.59
CA GLY A 50 22.37 2.29 -20.02
C GLY A 50 23.50 3.09 -20.65
N ILE A 51 23.55 3.05 -21.99
CA ILE A 51 24.60 3.64 -22.81
C ILE A 51 24.09 4.99 -23.36
N ARG A 52 24.94 6.01 -23.28
CA ARG A 52 24.65 7.35 -23.82
C ARG A 52 24.71 7.33 -25.35
N ALA A 53 23.61 7.65 -26.02
CA ALA A 53 23.53 7.78 -27.48
C ALA A 53 22.25 8.55 -27.91
N PRO A 54 22.34 9.82 -28.36
CA PRO A 54 23.50 10.74 -28.39
C PRO A 54 23.66 11.53 -27.06
N GLY A 55 24.72 12.34 -26.94
CA GLY A 55 24.84 13.29 -25.82
C GLY A 55 26.27 13.61 -25.38
N LEU A 56 26.37 14.55 -24.44
CA LEU A 56 27.59 14.93 -23.73
C LEU A 56 27.61 14.31 -22.33
N GLY A 57 28.80 13.89 -21.89
CA GLY A 57 29.01 13.53 -20.51
C GLY A 57 30.41 13.90 -20.09
N VAL A 58 30.50 14.80 -19.12
CA VAL A 58 31.72 15.20 -18.45
C VAL A 58 31.82 14.38 -17.16
N PRO A 59 32.87 13.56 -16.99
CA PRO A 59 33.02 12.69 -15.83
C PRO A 59 32.77 13.44 -14.51
N ARG A 60 31.89 12.89 -13.67
CA ARG A 60 31.50 13.41 -12.34
C ARG A 60 30.96 14.85 -12.30
N ARG A 61 30.63 15.46 -13.44
CA ARG A 61 30.16 16.86 -13.47
C ARG A 61 28.84 17.05 -14.19
N LEU A 62 28.72 16.50 -15.40
CA LEU A 62 27.60 16.80 -16.29
C LEU A 62 27.23 15.60 -17.15
N ARG A 63 25.93 15.35 -17.32
CA ARG A 63 25.38 14.37 -18.27
C ARG A 63 24.19 15.00 -18.99
N ILE A 64 24.27 15.16 -20.30
CA ILE A 64 23.20 15.71 -21.14
C ILE A 64 23.00 14.82 -22.37
N GLY A 65 21.76 14.47 -22.70
CA GLY A 65 21.42 13.68 -23.89
C GLY A 65 20.55 12.46 -23.57
N THR A 66 20.58 11.47 -24.45
CA THR A 66 19.74 10.27 -24.35
C THR A 66 20.55 9.07 -23.88
N TRP A 67 20.03 8.35 -22.89
CA TRP A 67 20.55 7.07 -22.42
C TRP A 67 19.61 5.93 -22.83
N ARG A 68 20.20 4.80 -23.21
CA ARG A 68 19.46 3.63 -23.72
C ARG A 68 19.96 2.37 -23.00
N GLY A 69 19.06 1.62 -22.37
CA GLY A 69 19.42 0.37 -21.71
C GLY A 69 18.20 -0.35 -21.16
N GLY A 70 18.17 -1.69 -21.26
CA GLY A 70 17.07 -2.50 -20.76
C GLY A 70 15.71 -2.17 -21.39
N GLY A 71 15.69 -1.79 -22.66
CA GLY A 71 14.46 -1.36 -23.37
C GLY A 71 14.01 0.09 -23.11
N VAL A 72 14.55 0.72 -22.06
CA VAL A 72 14.20 2.08 -21.63
C VAL A 72 15.06 3.12 -22.34
N ARG A 73 14.42 4.20 -22.80
CA ARG A 73 15.06 5.41 -23.32
C ARG A 73 14.84 6.56 -22.33
N THR A 74 15.92 7.00 -21.70
CA THR A 74 15.90 8.08 -20.71
C THR A 74 16.49 9.36 -21.31
N TYR A 75 15.78 10.48 -21.24
CA TYR A 75 16.38 11.79 -21.48
C TYR A 75 17.02 12.30 -20.19
N VAL A 76 18.26 12.79 -20.27
CA VAL A 76 19.01 13.26 -19.12
C VAL A 76 19.53 14.66 -19.36
N ALA A 77 19.35 15.54 -18.38
CA ALA A 77 20.06 16.81 -18.28
C ALA A 77 20.43 17.06 -16.80
N ALA A 78 21.53 16.45 -16.36
CA ALA A 78 21.89 16.33 -14.96
C ALA A 78 23.28 16.88 -14.62
N ARG A 79 23.35 17.60 -13.51
CA ARG A 79 24.58 18.13 -12.89
C ARG A 79 24.87 17.43 -11.57
N ALA A 80 26.15 17.18 -11.29
CA ALA A 80 26.55 16.53 -10.04
C ALA A 80 26.21 17.42 -8.83
N GLY A 81 25.70 16.81 -7.75
CA GLY A 81 25.38 17.50 -6.50
C GLY A 81 24.10 18.35 -6.53
N VAL A 82 23.32 18.30 -7.60
CA VAL A 82 22.02 18.97 -7.70
C VAL A 82 20.91 17.91 -7.72
N PRO A 83 19.84 18.05 -6.93
CA PRO A 83 18.67 17.19 -7.04
C PRO A 83 18.06 17.24 -8.43
N ALA A 84 17.42 16.15 -8.84
CA ALA A 84 16.73 16.06 -10.12
C ALA A 84 15.25 15.74 -9.96
N VAL A 85 14.48 16.25 -10.91
CA VAL A 85 13.13 15.79 -11.19
C VAL A 85 13.25 14.57 -12.07
N ARG A 86 12.65 13.46 -11.65
CA ARG A 86 12.44 12.29 -12.48
C ARG A 86 10.98 12.22 -12.89
N VAL A 87 10.73 12.10 -14.19
CA VAL A 87 9.39 11.88 -14.75
C VAL A 87 9.40 10.54 -15.48
N ARG A 88 8.52 9.62 -15.12
CA ARG A 88 8.31 8.36 -15.83
C ARG A 88 7.06 8.46 -16.66
N THR A 89 7.13 8.03 -17.91
CA THR A 89 5.99 8.08 -18.82
C THR A 89 5.30 6.73 -18.92
N VAL A 90 4.21 6.68 -19.69
CA VAL A 90 3.56 5.44 -20.15
C VAL A 90 4.44 4.60 -21.09
N GLY A 91 5.62 5.10 -21.45
CA GLY A 91 6.60 4.43 -22.28
C GLY A 91 6.43 4.69 -23.77
N ARG A 92 7.49 4.46 -24.54
CA ARG A 92 7.52 4.75 -25.98
C ARG A 92 6.59 3.89 -26.81
N ALA A 93 6.29 2.67 -26.33
CA ALA A 93 5.30 1.80 -26.96
C ALA A 93 3.89 2.41 -26.97
N ALA A 94 3.60 3.31 -26.01
CA ALA A 94 2.35 4.04 -25.89
C ALA A 94 2.43 5.47 -26.47
N GLY A 95 3.44 5.75 -27.30
CA GLY A 95 3.56 7.02 -28.03
C GLY A 95 4.35 8.13 -27.31
N ALA A 96 4.86 7.90 -26.09
CA ALA A 96 5.74 8.86 -25.43
C ALA A 96 7.10 8.96 -26.15
N GLU A 97 7.75 10.13 -26.10
CA GLU A 97 9.06 10.33 -26.74
C GLU A 97 10.20 9.60 -25.99
N PHE A 98 10.11 9.64 -24.65
CA PHE A 98 11.02 9.03 -23.69
C PHE A 98 10.23 8.21 -22.69
N ASP A 99 10.81 7.10 -22.24
CA ASP A 99 10.26 6.28 -21.17
C ASP A 99 10.47 6.97 -19.80
N GLU A 100 11.53 7.77 -19.70
CA GLU A 100 11.92 8.47 -18.48
C GLU A 100 12.67 9.78 -18.80
N LEU A 101 12.52 10.78 -17.93
CA LEU A 101 13.32 12.00 -17.92
C LEU A 101 14.00 12.13 -16.55
N ILE A 102 15.29 12.45 -16.52
CA ILE A 102 16.03 12.78 -15.28
C ILE A 102 16.74 14.12 -15.48
N VAL A 103 16.24 15.17 -14.85
CA VAL A 103 16.71 16.53 -15.10
C VAL A 103 16.90 17.30 -13.80
N THR A 104 18.10 17.87 -13.62
CA THR A 104 18.42 18.63 -12.41
C THR A 104 17.69 19.95 -12.34
N ALA A 105 17.07 20.23 -11.19
CA ALA A 105 16.36 21.47 -10.89
C ALA A 105 16.66 21.87 -9.44
N ALA A 106 16.97 23.16 -9.21
CA ALA A 106 17.23 23.65 -7.86
C ALA A 106 15.98 23.57 -6.97
N ASP A 107 14.82 23.74 -7.56
CA ASP A 107 13.47 23.66 -6.99
C ASP A 107 12.80 22.30 -7.30
N ALA A 108 13.57 21.21 -7.41
CA ALA A 108 13.05 19.90 -7.84
C ALA A 108 11.80 19.43 -7.04
N ALA A 109 11.75 19.71 -5.75
CA ALA A 109 10.58 19.40 -4.92
C ALA A 109 9.32 20.17 -5.35
N ASP A 110 9.44 21.46 -5.62
CA ASP A 110 8.33 22.32 -6.04
C ASP A 110 7.89 22.00 -7.47
N VAL A 111 8.83 21.67 -8.36
CA VAL A 111 8.51 21.16 -9.70
C VAL A 111 7.72 19.87 -9.60
N VAL A 112 8.19 18.88 -8.84
CA VAL A 112 7.47 17.60 -8.65
C VAL A 112 6.08 17.82 -8.04
N ALA A 113 5.95 18.74 -7.08
CA ALA A 113 4.66 19.09 -6.50
C ALA A 113 3.68 19.66 -7.55
N ARG A 114 4.14 20.58 -8.41
CA ARG A 114 3.32 21.12 -9.51
C ARG A 114 2.94 20.05 -10.54
N ILE A 115 3.87 19.16 -10.91
CA ILE A 115 3.58 18.04 -11.82
C ILE A 115 2.49 17.16 -11.23
N ARG A 116 2.58 16.82 -9.94
CA ARG A 116 1.56 16.02 -9.25
C ARG A 116 0.22 16.74 -9.21
N ALA A 117 0.21 18.05 -8.97
CA ALA A 117 -1.02 18.85 -9.02
C ALA A 117 -1.67 18.84 -10.41
N ALA A 118 -0.89 18.94 -11.48
CA ALA A 118 -1.41 18.82 -12.86
C ALA A 118 -1.96 17.41 -13.15
N LEU A 119 -1.26 16.35 -12.68
CA LEU A 119 -1.76 14.98 -12.78
C LEU A 119 -3.05 14.74 -11.99
N ASP A 120 -3.28 15.51 -10.93
CA ASP A 120 -4.49 15.44 -10.11
C ASP A 120 -5.64 16.30 -10.65
N ALA A 121 -5.38 17.28 -11.53
CA ALA A 121 -6.41 18.20 -12.04
C ALA A 121 -7.48 17.50 -12.90
N ASP A 122 -7.09 16.48 -13.67
CA ASP A 122 -7.99 15.67 -14.51
C ASP A 122 -8.57 14.46 -13.78
N ARG A 123 -8.19 14.23 -12.51
CA ARG A 123 -8.75 13.14 -11.72
C ARG A 123 -10.16 13.51 -11.25
N PRO A 124 -11.12 12.59 -11.36
CA PRO A 124 -12.45 12.85 -10.81
C PRO A 124 -12.31 13.15 -9.31
N GLY A 125 -13.14 14.07 -8.83
CA GLY A 125 -13.32 14.27 -7.39
C GLY A 125 -13.80 13.00 -6.70
N THR A 126 -14.08 13.05 -5.41
CA THR A 126 -14.56 11.90 -4.64
C THR A 126 -15.92 12.20 -4.04
N ALA A 127 -16.84 11.23 -4.08
CA ALA A 127 -18.10 11.29 -3.35
C ALA A 127 -18.24 10.05 -2.44
N GLU A 128 -18.83 10.23 -1.27
CA GLU A 128 -19.09 9.14 -0.32
C GLU A 128 -20.59 8.94 -0.11
N ARG A 129 -21.00 7.67 0.00
CA ARG A 129 -22.38 7.24 0.29
C ARG A 129 -22.34 6.30 1.49
N ASP A 130 -23.13 6.61 2.53
CA ASP A 130 -23.32 5.68 3.65
C ASP A 130 -24.18 4.50 3.17
N VAL A 131 -23.72 3.28 3.47
CA VAL A 131 -24.36 2.03 3.05
C VAL A 131 -24.45 1.07 4.23
N ALA A 132 -25.30 0.04 4.09
CA ALA A 132 -25.36 -1.05 5.03
C ALA A 132 -25.71 -2.35 4.32
N PHE A 133 -25.18 -3.45 4.83
CA PHE A 133 -25.42 -4.79 4.32
C PHE A 133 -25.52 -5.79 5.47
N ALA A 134 -26.08 -6.95 5.20
CA ALA A 134 -26.13 -8.04 6.17
C ALA A 134 -24.97 -9.01 5.90
N SER A 135 -24.31 -9.44 6.97
CA SER A 135 -23.46 -10.63 6.92
C SER A 135 -24.31 -11.90 6.71
N SER A 136 -23.66 -13.04 6.46
CA SER A 136 -24.34 -14.32 6.21
C SER A 136 -25.23 -14.78 7.37
N ASP A 137 -24.95 -14.35 8.59
CA ASP A 137 -25.75 -14.61 9.80
C ASP A 137 -26.83 -13.55 10.09
N GLY A 138 -27.03 -12.60 9.17
CA GLY A 138 -28.00 -11.50 9.32
C GLY A 138 -27.48 -10.30 10.11
N THR A 139 -26.25 -10.33 10.62
CA THR A 139 -25.67 -9.18 11.34
C THR A 139 -25.53 -7.99 10.40
N ARG A 140 -26.13 -6.85 10.77
CA ARG A 140 -26.06 -5.62 9.98
C ARG A 140 -24.71 -4.94 10.15
N LEU A 141 -24.00 -4.76 9.05
CA LEU A 141 -22.72 -4.06 8.95
C LEU A 141 -22.92 -2.70 8.28
N ALA A 142 -22.33 -1.66 8.85
CA ALA A 142 -22.41 -0.30 8.33
C ALA A 142 -21.11 0.04 7.59
N GLY A 143 -21.24 0.61 6.40
CA GLY A 143 -20.09 0.95 5.56
C GLY A 143 -20.26 2.25 4.80
N THR A 144 -19.22 2.58 4.05
CA THR A 144 -19.16 3.75 3.18
C THR A 144 -18.66 3.30 1.82
N LEU A 145 -19.44 3.63 0.79
CA LEU A 145 -19.05 3.48 -0.60
C LEU A 145 -18.45 4.81 -1.07
N THR A 146 -17.16 4.82 -1.39
CA THR A 146 -16.47 5.97 -1.98
C THR A 146 -16.40 5.76 -3.48
N VAL A 147 -16.88 6.72 -4.26
CA VAL A 147 -16.95 6.64 -5.71
C VAL A 147 -16.20 7.82 -6.35
N PRO A 148 -15.68 7.66 -7.58
CA PRO A 148 -15.31 8.80 -8.41
C PRO A 148 -16.51 9.74 -8.55
N ALA A 149 -16.29 11.05 -8.47
CA ALA A 149 -17.36 12.04 -8.53
C ALA A 149 -18.13 11.90 -9.85
N GLY A 150 -19.45 11.81 -9.75
CA GLY A 150 -20.36 11.59 -10.89
C GLY A 150 -20.42 10.15 -11.41
N ALA A 151 -19.63 9.21 -10.87
CA ALA A 151 -19.72 7.81 -11.25
C ALA A 151 -20.89 7.11 -10.53
N GLU A 152 -21.79 6.54 -11.32
CA GLU A 152 -22.86 5.65 -10.85
C GLU A 152 -22.52 4.17 -11.05
N ALA A 153 -21.47 3.87 -11.80
CA ALA A 153 -21.06 2.52 -12.16
C ALA A 153 -19.55 2.42 -12.41
N GLY A 154 -18.98 1.21 -12.33
CA GLY A 154 -17.57 0.96 -12.67
C GLY A 154 -16.87 -0.12 -11.85
N PRO A 155 -15.52 -0.21 -11.96
CA PRO A 155 -14.72 -1.13 -11.15
C PRO A 155 -14.77 -0.73 -9.68
N VAL A 156 -14.68 -1.72 -8.79
CA VAL A 156 -14.79 -1.51 -7.34
C VAL A 156 -13.78 -2.34 -6.56
N ALA A 157 -13.30 -1.82 -5.44
CA ALA A 157 -12.43 -2.56 -4.52
C ALA A 157 -13.01 -2.60 -3.10
N LEU A 158 -12.98 -3.78 -2.47
CA LEU A 158 -13.23 -3.92 -1.04
C LEU A 158 -11.93 -3.64 -0.26
N ILE A 159 -11.98 -2.74 0.73
CA ILE A 159 -10.83 -2.43 1.60
C ILE A 159 -11.06 -3.04 2.98
N LEU A 160 -10.15 -3.93 3.39
CA LEU A 160 -10.18 -4.65 4.66
C LEU A 160 -9.12 -4.11 5.62
N THR A 161 -9.58 -3.72 6.81
CA THR A 161 -8.76 -3.13 7.87
C THR A 161 -7.95 -4.17 8.64
N GLY A 162 -6.96 -3.70 9.40
CA GLY A 162 -6.14 -4.56 10.26
C GLY A 162 -6.87 -5.09 11.51
N SER A 163 -6.07 -5.59 12.44
CA SER A 163 -6.58 -6.18 13.69
C SER A 163 -7.03 -5.14 14.71
N GLY A 164 -7.96 -5.54 15.58
CA GLY A 164 -8.48 -4.69 16.65
C GLY A 164 -9.87 -4.13 16.36
N GLU A 165 -10.33 -3.27 17.26
CA GLU A 165 -11.60 -2.52 17.16
C GLU A 165 -11.46 -1.39 16.11
N MET A 166 -11.37 -1.77 14.83
CA MET A 166 -11.19 -0.87 13.69
C MET A 166 -12.53 -0.44 13.09
N ASN A 167 -12.71 0.86 12.87
CA ASN A 167 -13.81 1.39 12.05
C ASN A 167 -13.48 1.31 10.55
N ARG A 168 -14.42 1.70 9.69
CA ARG A 168 -14.29 1.69 8.22
C ARG A 168 -13.12 2.50 7.67
N ASP A 169 -12.68 3.54 8.37
CA ASP A 169 -11.56 4.39 7.92
C ASP A 169 -10.19 3.82 8.31
N GLY A 170 -10.19 2.68 9.02
CA GLY A 170 -8.99 2.03 9.54
C GLY A 170 -8.53 2.64 10.86
N ASP A 171 -9.38 3.35 11.58
CA ASP A 171 -9.04 3.97 12.86
C ASP A 171 -9.36 3.06 14.04
N HIS A 172 -8.49 3.09 15.05
CA HIS A 172 -8.81 2.61 16.39
C HIS A 172 -9.39 3.78 17.17
N ALA A 173 -10.28 3.53 18.13
CA ALA A 173 -10.82 4.56 19.03
C ALA A 173 -9.78 5.45 19.76
N LYS A 174 -8.51 5.02 19.80
CA LYS A 174 -7.40 5.72 20.46
C LYS A 174 -6.29 6.14 19.49
N LEU A 175 -6.41 5.79 18.22
CA LEU A 175 -5.37 5.99 17.22
C LEU A 175 -6.01 6.17 15.83
N PRO A 176 -6.11 7.42 15.33
CA PRO A 176 -6.67 7.69 14.01
C PRO A 176 -5.63 7.37 12.92
N ILE A 177 -5.54 6.11 12.51
CA ILE A 177 -4.55 5.61 11.55
C ILE A 177 -4.91 6.02 10.11
N GLY A 178 -6.19 6.00 9.74
CA GLY A 178 -6.74 6.56 8.50
C GLY A 178 -6.31 5.87 7.20
N VAL A 179 -5.75 4.66 7.26
CA VAL A 179 -5.21 3.97 6.08
C VAL A 179 -6.30 3.64 5.06
N SER A 180 -7.41 3.07 5.52
CA SER A 180 -8.48 2.65 4.60
C SER A 180 -9.15 3.84 3.92
N ARG A 181 -9.34 4.95 4.64
CA ARG A 181 -9.85 6.21 4.06
C ARG A 181 -8.91 6.76 2.99
N ALA A 182 -7.61 6.84 3.27
CA ALA A 182 -6.63 7.34 2.31
C ALA A 182 -6.55 6.46 1.04
N LEU A 183 -6.65 5.14 1.19
CA LEU A 183 -6.71 4.20 0.07
C LEU A 183 -7.96 4.44 -0.79
N ALA A 184 -9.12 4.58 -0.17
CA ALA A 184 -10.36 4.81 -0.90
C ALA A 184 -10.38 6.13 -1.67
N GLU A 185 -9.88 7.21 -1.07
CA GLU A 185 -9.71 8.48 -1.77
C GLU A 185 -8.76 8.34 -2.97
N ALA A 186 -7.64 7.62 -2.80
CA ALA A 186 -6.69 7.37 -3.88
C ALA A 186 -7.29 6.52 -5.01
N LEU A 187 -8.08 5.50 -4.68
CA LEU A 187 -8.78 4.65 -5.65
C LEU A 187 -9.83 5.44 -6.42
N ALA A 188 -10.65 6.24 -5.74
CA ALA A 188 -11.70 7.05 -6.37
C ALA A 188 -11.11 8.08 -7.34
N ARG A 189 -10.02 8.76 -6.94
CA ARG A 189 -9.25 9.64 -7.84
C ARG A 189 -8.63 8.90 -9.04
N ASN A 190 -8.47 7.58 -8.97
CA ASN A 190 -8.04 6.73 -10.07
C ASN A 190 -9.22 5.98 -10.72
N GLY A 191 -10.45 6.49 -10.60
CA GLY A 191 -11.62 5.95 -11.30
C GLY A 191 -12.11 4.60 -10.79
N ILE A 192 -11.75 4.21 -9.56
CA ILE A 192 -12.17 2.95 -8.93
C ILE A 192 -13.01 3.28 -7.70
N ALA A 193 -14.23 2.75 -7.64
CA ALA A 193 -15.02 2.85 -6.42
C ALA A 193 -14.44 1.96 -5.32
N SER A 194 -14.75 2.21 -4.06
CA SER A 194 -14.34 1.33 -2.97
C SER A 194 -15.36 1.24 -1.86
N LEU A 195 -15.49 0.06 -1.29
CA LEU A 195 -16.28 -0.19 -0.09
C LEU A 195 -15.36 -0.33 1.11
N ARG A 196 -15.69 0.40 2.17
CA ARG A 196 -15.14 0.23 3.52
C ARG A 196 -16.28 -0.05 4.49
N TYR A 197 -16.05 -0.80 5.56
CA TYR A 197 -17.08 -1.05 6.57
C TYR A 197 -16.51 -1.12 7.99
N ASP A 198 -17.33 -0.76 8.97
CA ASP A 198 -16.96 -0.89 10.37
C ASP A 198 -16.94 -2.38 10.73
N LYS A 199 -15.89 -2.87 11.40
CA LYS A 199 -15.86 -4.27 11.84
C LYS A 199 -17.05 -4.56 12.76
N ARG A 200 -17.48 -5.82 12.79
CA ARG A 200 -18.57 -6.28 13.64
C ARG A 200 -18.38 -5.85 15.10
N GLY A 201 -19.44 -5.30 15.69
CA GLY A 201 -19.45 -4.74 17.04
C GLY A 201 -18.63 -3.45 17.22
N VAL A 202 -18.21 -2.81 16.13
CA VAL A 202 -17.45 -1.55 16.15
C VAL A 202 -18.26 -0.44 15.48
N ALA A 203 -18.18 0.77 16.06
CA ALA A 203 -18.82 1.98 15.54
C ALA A 203 -20.31 1.78 15.22
N LYS A 204 -20.72 1.80 13.94
CA LYS A 204 -22.14 1.69 13.54
C LYS A 204 -22.55 0.26 13.13
N SER A 205 -21.63 -0.70 13.12
CA SER A 205 -21.92 -2.11 12.84
C SER A 205 -22.49 -2.82 14.08
N GLY A 206 -23.48 -3.69 13.86
CA GLY A 206 -24.05 -4.53 14.91
C GLY A 206 -23.11 -5.68 15.34
N GLY A 207 -23.57 -6.48 16.30
CA GLY A 207 -22.82 -7.62 16.84
C GLY A 207 -21.94 -7.27 18.05
N ASP A 208 -21.05 -8.20 18.42
CA ASP A 208 -20.11 -8.03 19.54
C ASP A 208 -18.67 -8.34 19.08
N TYR A 209 -17.81 -7.32 19.10
CA TYR A 209 -16.41 -7.45 18.72
C TYR A 209 -15.68 -8.53 19.52
N TYR A 210 -15.96 -8.68 20.82
CA TYR A 210 -15.25 -9.65 21.66
C TYR A 210 -15.67 -11.09 21.41
N ALA A 211 -16.83 -11.30 20.78
CA ALA A 211 -17.34 -12.63 20.39
C ALA A 211 -17.06 -12.98 18.91
N THR A 212 -16.39 -12.09 18.17
CA THR A 212 -16.18 -12.21 16.72
C THR A 212 -14.82 -12.82 16.40
N GLY A 213 -14.79 -13.98 15.75
CA GLY A 213 -13.57 -14.63 15.28
C GLY A 213 -13.02 -14.08 13.95
N LEU A 214 -11.88 -14.62 13.51
CA LEU A 214 -11.33 -14.36 12.18
C LEU A 214 -12.25 -14.94 11.08
N THR A 215 -12.90 -16.06 11.36
CA THR A 215 -13.86 -16.73 10.47
C THR A 215 -15.11 -15.87 10.26
N ASP A 216 -15.59 -15.22 11.32
CA ASP A 216 -16.72 -14.27 11.21
C ASP A 216 -16.30 -13.03 10.42
N ASN A 217 -15.07 -12.52 10.63
CA ASN A 217 -14.52 -11.41 9.83
C ASN A 217 -14.41 -11.78 8.34
N LEU A 218 -14.06 -13.03 8.02
CA LEU A 218 -14.02 -13.52 6.64
C LEU A 218 -15.43 -13.61 6.03
N ALA A 219 -16.41 -14.10 6.79
CA ALA A 219 -17.81 -14.14 6.36
C ALA A 219 -18.36 -12.72 6.11
N ASP A 220 -18.03 -11.77 6.97
CA ASP A 220 -18.38 -10.34 6.81
C ASP A 220 -17.77 -9.77 5.53
N ALA A 221 -16.51 -10.09 5.23
CA ALA A 221 -15.83 -9.63 4.02
C ALA A 221 -16.41 -10.27 2.73
N ALA A 222 -16.74 -11.57 2.77
CA ALA A 222 -17.41 -12.25 1.66
C ALA A 222 -18.81 -11.67 1.39
N ALA A 223 -19.58 -11.39 2.46
CA ALA A 223 -20.88 -10.73 2.34
C ALA A 223 -20.78 -9.31 1.78
N ALA A 224 -19.70 -8.58 2.08
CA ALA A 224 -19.43 -7.27 1.50
C ALA A 224 -19.19 -7.34 -0.02
N ILE A 225 -18.47 -8.36 -0.49
CA ILE A 225 -18.28 -8.61 -1.93
C ILE A 225 -19.62 -8.96 -2.60
N GLU A 226 -20.42 -9.82 -1.99
CA GLU A 226 -21.73 -10.18 -2.55
C GLU A 226 -22.69 -8.98 -2.59
N TRP A 227 -22.65 -8.13 -1.56
CA TRP A 227 -23.39 -6.88 -1.56
C TRP A 227 -22.93 -5.93 -2.68
N LEU A 228 -21.62 -5.83 -2.93
CA LEU A 228 -21.08 -5.06 -4.06
C LEU A 228 -21.57 -5.60 -5.41
N ARG A 229 -21.56 -6.92 -5.59
CA ARG A 229 -22.02 -7.59 -6.82
C ARG A 229 -23.52 -7.43 -7.06
N SER A 230 -24.30 -7.39 -6.00
CA SER A 230 -25.76 -7.20 -6.09
C SER A 230 -26.18 -5.74 -6.19
N SER A 231 -25.31 -4.79 -5.81
CA SER A 231 -25.56 -3.36 -5.92
C SER A 231 -25.50 -2.90 -7.38
N ALA A 232 -26.56 -2.24 -7.87
CA ALA A 232 -26.62 -1.74 -9.25
C ALA A 232 -25.44 -0.81 -9.55
N GLY A 233 -24.74 -1.05 -10.67
CA GLY A 233 -23.70 -0.17 -11.21
C GLY A 233 -22.25 -0.67 -11.03
N PHE A 234 -21.93 -1.42 -9.98
CA PHE A 234 -20.55 -1.89 -9.79
C PHE A 234 -20.37 -3.28 -10.39
N ALA A 235 -19.43 -3.40 -11.33
CA ALA A 235 -19.32 -4.58 -12.18
C ALA A 235 -19.06 -5.84 -11.34
N ARG A 236 -19.96 -6.84 -11.47
CA ARG A 236 -19.91 -8.11 -10.73
C ARG A 236 -18.55 -8.83 -10.87
N ASP A 237 -17.91 -8.64 -12.01
CA ASP A 237 -16.70 -9.33 -12.44
C ASP A 237 -15.43 -8.47 -12.32
N ALA A 238 -15.53 -7.27 -11.72
CA ALA A 238 -14.41 -6.33 -11.52
C ALA A 238 -14.27 -5.88 -10.06
N VAL A 239 -14.32 -6.85 -9.13
CA VAL A 239 -14.15 -6.60 -7.69
C VAL A 239 -12.72 -6.94 -7.28
N GLY A 240 -11.95 -5.92 -6.90
CA GLY A 240 -10.66 -6.09 -6.24
C GLY A 240 -10.79 -6.21 -4.72
N VAL A 241 -9.81 -6.82 -4.07
CA VAL A 241 -9.73 -6.87 -2.60
C VAL A 241 -8.39 -6.33 -2.14
N ILE A 242 -8.41 -5.39 -1.22
CA ILE A 242 -7.23 -4.72 -0.67
C ILE A 242 -7.24 -4.91 0.83
N GLY A 243 -6.24 -5.61 1.37
CA GLY A 243 -6.15 -5.92 2.79
C GLY A 243 -4.92 -5.32 3.45
N HIS A 244 -5.08 -4.75 4.64
CA HIS A 244 -3.95 -4.30 5.48
C HIS A 244 -3.81 -5.17 6.73
N SER A 245 -2.62 -5.72 6.99
CA SER A 245 -2.33 -6.53 8.18
C SER A 245 -3.29 -7.74 8.28
N GLU A 246 -4.12 -7.88 9.32
CA GLU A 246 -5.19 -8.90 9.36
C GLU A 246 -6.09 -8.87 8.12
N GLY A 247 -6.40 -7.68 7.59
CA GLY A 247 -7.16 -7.55 6.35
C GLY A 247 -6.47 -8.22 5.15
N ALA A 248 -5.14 -8.28 5.14
CA ALA A 248 -4.40 -9.01 4.11
C ALA A 248 -4.57 -10.54 4.26
N CYS A 249 -4.67 -11.05 5.49
CA CYS A 249 -5.02 -12.46 5.74
C CYS A 249 -6.41 -12.80 5.20
N LEU A 250 -7.39 -11.91 5.42
CA LEU A 250 -8.74 -12.06 4.86
C LEU A 250 -8.71 -11.99 3.33
N ALA A 251 -7.93 -11.05 2.75
CA ALA A 251 -7.76 -10.94 1.31
C ALA A 251 -7.12 -12.19 0.68
N MET A 252 -6.15 -12.83 1.35
CA MET A 252 -5.58 -14.11 0.93
C MET A 252 -6.64 -15.22 0.94
N ALA A 253 -7.47 -15.30 1.98
CA ALA A 253 -8.54 -16.28 2.05
C ALA A 253 -9.59 -16.09 0.95
N LEU A 254 -9.97 -14.85 0.66
CA LEU A 254 -10.89 -14.52 -0.43
C LEU A 254 -10.28 -14.79 -1.81
N GLY A 255 -8.99 -14.50 -2.02
CA GLY A 255 -8.28 -14.81 -3.27
C GLY A 255 -8.11 -16.31 -3.54
N ALA A 256 -8.15 -17.12 -2.49
CA ALA A 256 -8.13 -18.58 -2.58
C ALA A 256 -9.52 -19.22 -2.79
N ASP A 257 -10.59 -18.46 -2.56
CA ASP A 257 -11.96 -18.95 -2.67
C ASP A 257 -12.51 -18.75 -4.10
N ARG A 258 -12.73 -19.86 -4.81
CA ARG A 258 -13.26 -19.88 -6.18
C ARG A 258 -14.69 -19.39 -6.30
N THR A 259 -15.45 -19.37 -5.21
CA THR A 259 -16.81 -18.80 -5.22
C THR A 259 -16.78 -17.28 -5.14
N VAL A 260 -15.72 -16.74 -4.53
CA VAL A 260 -15.49 -15.29 -4.46
C VAL A 260 -14.77 -14.81 -5.71
N ASP A 261 -13.66 -15.42 -6.11
CA ASP A 261 -12.89 -15.12 -7.34
C ASP A 261 -12.69 -13.60 -7.60
N PRO A 262 -11.96 -12.89 -6.72
CA PRO A 262 -11.72 -11.46 -6.91
C PRO A 262 -10.81 -11.21 -8.12
N SER A 263 -11.02 -10.10 -8.84
CA SER A 263 -10.27 -9.80 -10.07
C SER A 263 -8.84 -9.33 -9.80
N ALA A 264 -8.56 -8.90 -8.57
CA ALA A 264 -7.23 -8.46 -8.11
C ALA A 264 -7.14 -8.54 -6.58
N VAL A 265 -5.98 -8.90 -6.05
CA VAL A 265 -5.71 -8.95 -4.60
C VAL A 265 -4.50 -8.10 -4.25
N VAL A 266 -4.65 -7.19 -3.28
CA VAL A 266 -3.56 -6.36 -2.75
C VAL A 266 -3.34 -6.67 -1.28
N LEU A 267 -2.10 -7.04 -0.95
CA LEU A 267 -1.65 -7.45 0.37
C LEU A 267 -0.71 -6.38 0.94
N LEU A 268 -1.22 -5.54 1.84
CA LEU A 268 -0.44 -4.50 2.50
C LEU A 268 0.00 -5.01 3.88
N ALA A 269 1.31 -5.20 4.06
CA ALA A 269 1.87 -5.84 5.25
C ALA A 269 1.18 -7.18 5.56
N GLY A 270 1.08 -8.06 4.55
CA GLY A 270 0.51 -9.40 4.69
C GLY A 270 1.55 -10.43 5.12
N PRO A 271 1.32 -11.23 6.17
CA PRO A 271 2.27 -12.25 6.61
C PRO A 271 2.23 -13.51 5.74
N ALA A 272 3.37 -14.19 5.63
CA ALA A 272 3.52 -15.47 4.92
C ALA A 272 3.77 -16.67 5.85
N VAL A 273 3.65 -16.43 7.16
CA VAL A 273 3.83 -17.40 8.24
C VAL A 273 2.57 -17.50 9.10
N THR A 274 2.50 -18.51 9.96
CA THR A 274 1.31 -18.72 10.81
C THR A 274 1.08 -17.52 11.73
N GLY A 275 -0.18 -17.23 12.09
CA GLY A 275 -0.45 -16.11 13.01
C GLY A 275 0.23 -16.27 14.38
N ARG A 276 0.51 -17.52 14.79
CA ARG A 276 1.37 -17.81 15.93
C ARG A 276 2.79 -17.29 15.75
N GLU A 277 3.43 -17.56 14.61
CA GLU A 277 4.77 -17.05 14.29
C GLU A 277 4.78 -15.52 14.24
N VAL A 278 3.77 -14.91 13.62
CA VAL A 278 3.58 -13.44 13.59
C VAL A 278 3.58 -12.87 15.01
N LEU A 279 2.70 -13.33 15.91
CA LEU A 279 2.59 -12.77 17.26
C LEU A 279 3.88 -12.90 18.09
N LEU A 280 4.68 -13.94 17.85
CA LEU A 280 5.97 -14.11 18.52
C LEU A 280 7.05 -13.20 17.92
N TRP A 281 7.05 -13.02 16.60
CA TRP A 281 7.90 -12.05 15.92
C TRP A 281 7.66 -10.65 16.47
N GLN A 282 6.40 -10.22 16.54
CA GLN A 282 6.01 -8.92 17.09
C GLN A 282 6.52 -8.73 18.52
N SER A 283 6.39 -9.76 19.35
CA SER A 283 6.90 -9.73 20.73
C SER A 283 8.42 -9.59 20.78
N GLY A 284 9.14 -10.29 19.90
CA GLY A 284 10.59 -10.15 19.75
C GLY A 284 11.01 -8.72 19.38
N LYS A 285 10.40 -8.14 18.34
CA LYS A 285 10.69 -6.77 17.91
C LYS A 285 10.35 -5.72 18.97
N ALA A 286 9.26 -5.92 19.71
CA ALA A 286 8.90 -5.05 20.82
C ALA A 286 9.97 -5.05 21.93
N VAL A 287 10.57 -6.20 22.23
CA VAL A 287 11.68 -6.33 23.19
C VAL A 287 12.94 -5.66 22.65
N ASP A 288 13.27 -5.86 21.38
CA ASP A 288 14.47 -5.27 20.76
C ASP A 288 14.42 -3.73 20.77
N GLY A 289 13.22 -3.16 20.65
CA GLY A 289 12.97 -1.72 20.74
C GLY A 289 13.02 -1.14 22.16
N LEU A 290 13.27 -1.94 23.21
CA LEU A 290 13.40 -1.45 24.58
C LEU A 290 14.77 -0.78 24.83
N PRO A 291 14.82 0.27 25.69
CA PRO A 291 16.08 0.90 26.09
C PRO A 291 17.05 -0.12 26.66
N VAL A 292 18.35 0.09 26.41
CA VAL A 292 19.43 -0.80 26.88
C VAL A 292 19.33 -1.08 28.39
N PRO A 293 19.08 -0.09 29.28
CA PRO A 293 18.91 -0.37 30.71
C PRO A 293 17.74 -1.31 31.00
N THR A 294 16.60 -1.15 30.31
CA THR A 294 15.44 -2.01 30.46
C THR A 294 15.73 -3.44 30.01
N ARG A 295 16.41 -3.61 28.87
CA ARG A 295 16.83 -4.94 28.38
C ARG A 295 17.83 -5.60 29.34
N ALA A 296 18.74 -4.82 29.91
CA ALA A 296 19.69 -5.31 30.92
C ALA A 296 18.97 -5.79 32.19
N ILE A 297 17.98 -5.04 32.69
CA ILE A 297 17.15 -5.44 33.83
C ILE A 297 16.40 -6.75 33.53
N LEU A 298 15.76 -6.86 32.36
CA LEU A 298 15.06 -8.10 31.97
C LEU A 298 16.02 -9.30 31.96
N ARG A 299 17.27 -9.10 31.49
CA ARG A 299 18.32 -10.13 31.49
C ARG A 299 18.76 -10.51 32.90
N VAL A 300 18.98 -9.53 33.78
CA VAL A 300 19.37 -9.75 35.20
C VAL A 300 18.27 -10.51 35.94
N LEU A 301 17.01 -10.11 35.74
CA LEU A 301 15.86 -10.76 36.36
C LEU A 301 15.48 -12.10 35.70
N ARG A 302 16.24 -12.56 34.68
CA ARG A 302 15.97 -13.76 33.88
C ARG A 302 14.52 -13.82 33.37
N VAL A 303 13.97 -12.65 33.01
CA VAL A 303 12.61 -12.54 32.48
C VAL A 303 12.63 -12.87 31.00
N ASP A 304 12.20 -14.07 30.66
CA ASP A 304 11.98 -14.46 29.27
C ASP A 304 10.60 -13.96 28.79
N VAL A 305 10.61 -12.83 28.10
CA VAL A 305 9.41 -12.21 27.52
C VAL A 305 8.79 -13.11 26.46
N LYS A 306 9.60 -13.83 25.65
CA LYS A 306 9.10 -14.73 24.62
C LYS A 306 8.43 -15.95 25.24
N ALA A 307 9.02 -16.55 26.29
CA ALA A 307 8.38 -17.66 27.01
C ALA A 307 7.10 -17.22 27.74
N ARG A 308 7.08 -16.02 28.33
CA ARG A 308 5.85 -15.46 28.92
C ARG A 308 4.76 -15.25 27.86
N GLN A 309 5.11 -14.67 26.72
CA GLN A 309 4.18 -14.48 25.61
C GLN A 309 3.67 -15.83 25.09
N ARG A 310 4.55 -16.82 24.90
CA ARG A 310 4.18 -18.19 24.52
C ARG A 310 3.15 -18.77 25.48
N LYS A 311 3.43 -18.73 26.79
CA LYS A 311 2.51 -19.24 27.81
C LYS A 311 1.16 -18.50 27.80
N ALA A 312 1.16 -17.20 27.53
CA ALA A 312 -0.07 -16.42 27.38
C ALA A 312 -0.88 -16.84 26.14
N LEU A 313 -0.23 -16.99 24.99
CA LEU A 313 -0.86 -17.48 23.76
C LEU A 313 -1.39 -18.91 23.93
N ASP A 314 -0.65 -19.80 24.57
CA ASP A 314 -1.10 -21.18 24.83
C ASP A 314 -2.29 -21.23 25.79
N LYS A 315 -2.37 -20.29 26.75
CA LYS A 315 -3.54 -20.15 27.62
C LYS A 315 -4.77 -19.69 26.83
N LEU A 316 -4.62 -18.71 25.93
CA LEU A 316 -5.71 -18.29 25.03
C LEU A 316 -6.11 -19.42 24.09
N TYR A 317 -5.13 -20.15 23.55
CA TYR A 317 -5.35 -21.26 22.64
C TYR A 317 -6.25 -22.35 23.25
N ARG A 318 -6.01 -22.69 24.53
CA ARG A 318 -6.79 -23.69 25.27
C ARG A 318 -8.12 -23.19 25.83
N SER A 319 -8.44 -21.91 25.65
CA SER A 319 -9.72 -21.38 26.14
C SER A 319 -10.88 -21.86 25.28
N THR A 320 -12.07 -21.99 25.86
CA THR A 320 -13.26 -22.49 25.15
C THR A 320 -14.28 -21.40 24.83
N GLY A 321 -14.36 -20.35 25.66
CA GLY A 321 -15.26 -19.22 25.44
C GLY A 321 -14.67 -18.17 24.48
N ASP A 322 -15.53 -17.36 23.89
CA ASP A 322 -15.10 -16.34 22.92
C ASP A 322 -14.38 -15.16 23.57
N VAL A 323 -14.68 -14.89 24.84
CA VAL A 323 -14.08 -13.81 25.61
C VAL A 323 -13.24 -14.37 26.75
N ALA A 324 -11.99 -13.92 26.85
CA ALA A 324 -11.12 -14.18 27.99
C ALA A 324 -10.81 -12.89 28.76
N ARG A 325 -10.26 -13.04 29.97
CA ARG A 325 -9.67 -11.92 30.74
C ARG A 325 -8.18 -12.13 30.94
N MET A 326 -7.38 -11.15 30.53
CA MET A 326 -5.93 -11.13 30.74
C MET A 326 -5.51 -9.77 31.30
N GLY A 327 -4.80 -9.77 32.42
CA GLY A 327 -4.33 -8.53 33.07
C GLY A 327 -5.48 -7.55 33.39
N GLY A 328 -6.66 -8.08 33.77
CA GLY A 328 -7.85 -7.28 34.07
C GLY A 328 -8.60 -6.72 32.85
N ARG A 329 -8.14 -6.98 31.62
CA ARG A 329 -8.79 -6.54 30.38
C ARG A 329 -9.51 -7.70 29.69
N LYS A 330 -10.63 -7.40 29.05
CA LYS A 330 -11.30 -8.32 28.11
C LYS A 330 -10.39 -8.54 26.89
N VAL A 331 -10.38 -9.76 26.40
CA VAL A 331 -9.63 -10.20 25.22
C VAL A 331 -10.58 -11.03 24.38
N ASN A 332 -10.58 -10.79 23.06
CA ASN A 332 -11.28 -11.62 22.09
C ASN A 332 -10.52 -12.94 21.92
N ALA A 333 -10.84 -13.93 22.75
CA ALA A 333 -10.15 -15.20 22.78
C ALA A 333 -10.42 -16.04 21.53
N ARG A 334 -11.64 -15.96 20.97
CA ARG A 334 -11.99 -16.64 19.72
C ARG A 334 -11.08 -16.21 18.56
N TRP A 335 -10.97 -14.91 18.33
CA TRP A 335 -10.07 -14.37 17.32
C TRP A 335 -8.62 -14.80 17.54
N PHE A 336 -8.11 -14.77 18.78
CA PHE A 336 -6.76 -15.23 19.05
C PHE A 336 -6.58 -16.71 18.73
N ARG A 337 -7.53 -17.60 19.06
CA ARG A 337 -7.44 -19.01 18.71
C ARG A 337 -7.38 -19.20 17.20
N GLU A 338 -8.34 -18.61 16.49
CA GLU A 338 -8.45 -18.74 15.03
C GLU A 338 -7.24 -18.12 14.30
N PHE A 339 -6.75 -16.96 14.76
CA PHE A 339 -5.56 -16.34 14.19
C PHE A 339 -4.29 -17.15 14.48
N LEU A 340 -4.17 -17.78 15.66
CA LEU A 340 -3.03 -18.65 15.96
C LEU A 340 -2.99 -19.89 15.03
N ASP A 341 -4.14 -20.38 14.60
CA ASP A 341 -4.28 -21.50 13.65
C ASP A 341 -4.21 -21.07 12.18
N PHE A 342 -4.37 -19.78 11.89
CA PHE A 342 -4.33 -19.26 10.52
C PHE A 342 -2.96 -19.51 9.89
N ASP A 343 -2.95 -20.26 8.78
CA ASP A 343 -1.79 -20.50 7.93
C ASP A 343 -2.05 -19.89 6.53
N PRO A 344 -1.32 -18.83 6.14
CA PRO A 344 -1.48 -18.20 4.84
C PRO A 344 -0.96 -19.06 3.67
N LYS A 345 -0.04 -20.01 3.90
CA LYS A 345 0.67 -20.68 2.80
C LYS A 345 -0.27 -21.46 1.87
N PRO A 346 -1.21 -22.29 2.38
CA PRO A 346 -2.15 -22.98 1.51
C PRO A 346 -3.08 -22.03 0.76
N LEU A 347 -3.36 -20.85 1.32
CA LEU A 347 -4.22 -19.84 0.69
C LEU A 347 -3.47 -19.14 -0.45
N LEU A 348 -2.22 -18.75 -0.23
CA LEU A 348 -1.35 -18.17 -1.27
C LEU A 348 -1.14 -19.14 -2.44
N GLN A 349 -0.95 -20.43 -2.16
CA GLN A 349 -0.82 -21.48 -3.20
C GLN A 349 -2.10 -21.71 -4.01
N LYS A 350 -3.26 -21.44 -3.40
CA LYS A 350 -4.57 -21.54 -4.04
C LYS A 350 -5.05 -20.21 -4.58
N ASN A 351 -4.25 -19.15 -4.54
CA ASN A 351 -4.66 -17.89 -5.10
C ASN A 351 -4.73 -17.96 -6.63
N HIS A 352 -5.75 -17.33 -7.20
CA HIS A 352 -6.00 -17.35 -8.65
C HIS A 352 -6.10 -15.95 -9.28
N SER A 353 -6.07 -14.91 -8.45
CA SER A 353 -6.12 -13.52 -8.88
C SER A 353 -4.70 -12.98 -9.06
N PRO A 354 -4.47 -11.98 -9.93
CA PRO A 354 -3.26 -11.16 -9.87
C PRO A 354 -3.05 -10.62 -8.44
N VAL A 355 -1.81 -10.66 -7.95
CA VAL A 355 -1.46 -10.22 -6.60
C VAL A 355 -0.43 -9.09 -6.63
N LEU A 356 -0.66 -8.06 -5.82
CA LEU A 356 0.34 -7.07 -5.41
C LEU A 356 0.58 -7.20 -3.91
N ALA A 357 1.83 -7.45 -3.51
CA ALA A 357 2.21 -7.50 -2.10
C ALA A 357 3.20 -6.39 -1.76
N ILE A 358 2.84 -5.51 -0.84
CA ILE A 358 3.67 -4.38 -0.39
C ILE A 358 3.93 -4.52 1.10
N THR A 359 5.20 -4.55 1.50
CA THR A 359 5.59 -4.48 2.91
C THR A 359 6.69 -3.44 3.10
N GLY A 360 6.56 -2.66 4.17
CA GLY A 360 7.55 -1.64 4.49
C GLY A 360 8.83 -2.24 5.07
N ALA A 361 9.99 -1.76 4.65
CA ALA A 361 11.28 -2.26 5.13
C ALA A 361 11.50 -2.04 6.64
N LYS A 362 10.74 -1.13 7.25
CA LYS A 362 10.76 -0.84 8.70
C LYS A 362 9.52 -1.38 9.42
N ASP A 363 8.79 -2.31 8.82
CA ASP A 363 7.71 -3.01 9.48
C ASP A 363 8.25 -3.85 10.65
N LEU A 364 7.59 -3.71 11.81
CA LEU A 364 7.92 -4.43 13.04
C LEU A 364 6.78 -5.35 13.49
N GLN A 365 5.67 -5.36 12.74
CA GLN A 365 4.51 -6.20 13.00
C GLN A 365 4.46 -7.41 12.07
N VAL A 366 4.91 -7.25 10.83
CA VAL A 366 5.08 -8.31 9.84
C VAL A 366 6.52 -8.29 9.37
N ASP A 367 7.10 -9.47 9.14
CA ASP A 367 8.48 -9.57 8.64
C ASP A 367 8.51 -9.12 7.17
N PRO A 368 9.28 -8.08 6.79
CA PRO A 368 9.39 -7.68 5.39
C PRO A 368 9.93 -8.77 4.46
N ASP A 369 10.61 -9.79 5.01
CA ASP A 369 11.13 -10.92 4.25
C ASP A 369 10.03 -11.91 3.83
N ASP A 370 8.82 -11.83 4.42
CA ASP A 370 7.65 -12.62 4.01
C ASP A 370 7.27 -12.38 2.55
N LEU A 371 7.63 -11.22 1.97
CA LEU A 371 7.45 -10.93 0.53
C LEU A 371 8.12 -12.00 -0.35
N GLY A 372 9.27 -12.54 0.06
CA GLY A 372 9.95 -13.60 -0.70
C GLY A 372 9.17 -14.92 -0.66
N SER A 373 8.52 -15.23 0.47
CA SER A 373 7.67 -16.40 0.59
C SER A 373 6.37 -16.23 -0.19
N ILE A 374 5.75 -15.04 -0.18
CA ILE A 374 4.60 -14.73 -1.04
C ILE A 374 4.98 -14.91 -2.51
N ALA A 375 6.13 -14.38 -2.93
CA ALA A 375 6.65 -14.54 -4.29
C ALA A 375 6.81 -15.99 -4.73
N ALA A 376 7.24 -16.87 -3.82
CA ALA A 376 7.43 -18.28 -4.12
C ALA A 376 6.14 -19.11 -4.10
N LEU A 377 5.10 -18.65 -3.39
CA LEU A 377 3.87 -19.43 -3.15
C LEU A 377 2.75 -19.10 -4.14
N VAL A 378 2.68 -17.87 -4.66
CA VAL A 378 1.61 -17.47 -5.61
C VAL A 378 1.89 -18.07 -7.00
N PRO A 379 0.99 -18.90 -7.58
CA PRO A 379 1.27 -19.70 -8.79
C PRO A 379 1.55 -18.90 -10.06
N ASP A 380 0.83 -17.79 -10.29
CA ASP A 380 0.84 -17.03 -11.55
C ASP A 380 1.71 -15.76 -11.48
N GLY A 381 2.61 -15.70 -10.50
CA GLY A 381 3.45 -14.53 -10.22
C GLY A 381 2.74 -13.47 -9.36
N VAL A 382 3.55 -12.63 -8.73
CA VAL A 382 3.10 -11.56 -7.84
C VAL A 382 4.03 -10.37 -7.95
N ASP A 383 3.46 -9.18 -8.01
CA ASP A 383 4.22 -7.95 -7.90
C ASP A 383 4.56 -7.73 -6.42
N THR A 384 5.84 -7.89 -6.06
CA THR A 384 6.29 -7.65 -4.68
C THR A 384 7.06 -6.35 -4.58
N VAL A 385 6.72 -5.53 -3.58
CA VAL A 385 7.37 -4.25 -3.35
C VAL A 385 7.75 -4.10 -1.88
N ARG A 386 9.07 -4.16 -1.62
CA ARG A 386 9.63 -3.79 -0.32
C ARG A 386 9.93 -2.30 -0.31
N MET A 387 9.09 -1.51 0.34
CA MET A 387 9.24 -0.04 0.35
C MET A 387 10.25 0.43 1.40
N PRO A 388 11.32 1.16 1.01
CA PRO A 388 12.27 1.73 1.96
C PRO A 388 11.60 2.68 2.94
N ASP A 389 12.08 2.69 4.18
CA ASP A 389 11.61 3.55 5.29
C ASP A 389 10.14 3.43 5.69
N LEU A 390 9.32 2.69 4.94
CA LEU A 390 7.91 2.52 5.22
C LEU A 390 7.72 1.62 6.46
N THR A 391 6.85 2.07 7.36
CA THR A 391 6.46 1.35 8.59
C THR A 391 5.16 0.57 8.37
N HIS A 392 4.75 -0.23 9.37
CA HIS A 392 3.47 -0.94 9.35
C HIS A 392 2.24 -0.04 9.15
N LEU A 393 2.34 1.25 9.52
CA LEU A 393 1.25 2.22 9.40
C LEU A 393 1.15 2.85 7.99
N LEU A 394 1.89 2.29 7.02
CA LEU A 394 2.04 2.80 5.66
C LEU A 394 2.48 4.26 5.64
N ARG A 395 3.44 4.58 6.50
CA ARG A 395 4.07 5.90 6.61
C ARG A 395 5.56 5.74 6.75
N ARG A 396 6.32 6.61 6.08
CA ARG A 396 7.78 6.58 6.17
C ARG A 396 8.27 7.18 7.48
N ASP A 397 9.31 6.57 8.01
CA ASP A 397 10.12 7.13 9.08
C ASP A 397 11.60 6.98 8.71
N PRO A 398 12.34 8.08 8.47
CA PRO A 398 13.77 7.99 8.17
C PRO A 398 14.58 7.51 9.39
N ALA A 399 14.06 7.63 10.62
CA ALA A 399 14.73 7.15 11.81
C ALA A 399 14.75 5.60 11.90
N PRO A 400 15.60 5.00 12.76
CA PRO A 400 15.58 3.57 13.00
C PRO A 400 14.19 3.05 13.40
N PRO A 401 13.79 1.83 13.00
CA PRO A 401 12.46 1.29 13.27
C PRO A 401 12.08 1.34 14.75
N SER A 402 10.90 1.86 15.07
CA SER A 402 10.39 1.89 16.45
C SER A 402 8.86 1.90 16.53
N LEU A 403 8.29 1.09 17.43
CA LEU A 403 6.85 1.17 17.73
C LEU A 403 6.46 2.46 18.46
N ARG A 404 7.42 3.17 19.08
CA ARG A 404 7.15 4.37 19.89
C ARG A 404 6.77 5.58 19.04
N VAL A 405 7.19 5.61 17.79
CA VAL A 405 6.90 6.72 16.88
C VAL A 405 5.50 6.66 16.29
N TYR A 406 4.77 5.56 16.47
CA TYR A 406 3.47 5.33 15.81
C TYR A 406 2.46 6.44 16.12
N ARG A 407 2.37 6.91 17.38
CA ARG A 407 1.51 8.03 17.77
C ARG A 407 1.86 9.36 17.10
N LYS A 408 3.14 9.55 16.74
CA LYS A 408 3.60 10.72 15.98
C LYS A 408 3.29 10.53 14.49
N LEU A 409 3.60 9.35 13.95
CA LEU A 409 3.44 9.05 12.53
C LEU A 409 1.98 9.14 12.09
N VAL A 410 1.01 8.69 12.87
CA VAL A 410 -0.41 8.78 12.48
C VAL A 410 -0.90 10.22 12.21
N ARG A 411 -0.19 11.24 12.69
CA ARG A 411 -0.49 12.65 12.41
C ARG A 411 -0.02 13.10 11.02
N GLN A 412 0.80 12.29 10.36
CA GLN A 412 1.25 12.51 8.99
C GLN A 412 0.26 11.83 8.03
N PRO A 413 0.17 12.29 6.77
CA PRO A 413 -0.57 11.56 5.76
C PRO A 413 0.01 10.15 5.55
N VAL A 414 -0.82 9.23 5.06
CA VAL A 414 -0.36 7.94 4.54
C VAL A 414 0.59 8.18 3.35
N ASP A 415 1.58 7.31 3.19
CA ASP A 415 2.62 7.48 2.18
C ASP A 415 2.02 7.58 0.76
N PRO A 416 2.26 8.69 0.03
CA PRO A 416 1.62 8.92 -1.25
C PRO A 416 2.11 7.96 -2.35
N GLU A 417 3.33 7.41 -2.24
CA GLU A 417 3.85 6.44 -3.20
C GLU A 417 3.11 5.10 -3.04
N VAL A 418 2.86 4.64 -1.80
CA VAL A 418 1.99 3.48 -1.54
C VAL A 418 0.61 3.69 -2.15
N LEU A 419 -0.03 4.83 -1.84
CA LEU A 419 -1.38 5.11 -2.32
C LEU A 419 -1.46 5.13 -3.85
N SER A 420 -0.50 5.79 -4.50
CA SER A 420 -0.43 5.87 -5.95
C SER A 420 -0.18 4.51 -6.59
N LEU A 421 0.75 3.72 -6.03
CA LEU A 421 1.06 2.38 -6.53
C LEU A 421 -0.15 1.45 -6.43
N VAL A 422 -0.79 1.39 -5.26
CA VAL A 422 -1.99 0.56 -5.05
C VAL A 422 -3.09 0.99 -6.01
N ALA A 423 -3.41 2.28 -6.08
CA ALA A 423 -4.49 2.75 -6.93
C ALA A 423 -4.23 2.50 -8.43
N ALA A 424 -3.02 2.78 -8.93
CA ALA A 424 -2.67 2.56 -10.32
C ALA A 424 -2.62 1.05 -10.67
N TRP A 425 -2.05 0.24 -9.80
CA TRP A 425 -1.99 -1.21 -10.01
C TRP A 425 -3.37 -1.83 -10.00
N THR A 426 -4.22 -1.49 -9.03
CA THR A 426 -5.61 -1.95 -8.99
C THR A 426 -6.38 -1.49 -10.22
N ALA A 427 -6.20 -0.24 -10.67
CA ALA A 427 -6.86 0.28 -11.89
C ALA A 427 -6.51 -0.58 -13.11
N GLY A 428 -5.23 -0.90 -13.30
CA GLY A 428 -4.77 -1.71 -14.43
C GLY A 428 -5.32 -3.13 -14.45
N HIS A 429 -5.67 -3.70 -13.29
CA HIS A 429 -6.18 -5.08 -13.19
C HIS A 429 -7.71 -5.17 -13.16
N LEU A 430 -8.41 -4.11 -12.73
CA LEU A 430 -9.88 -4.06 -12.73
C LEU A 430 -10.46 -3.53 -14.04
N ARG A 431 -9.72 -2.69 -14.77
CA ARG A 431 -10.10 -2.21 -16.10
C ARG A 431 -9.64 -3.23 -17.15
N ARG A 432 -10.30 -4.38 -17.27
CA ARG A 432 -10.08 -5.25 -18.44
C ARG A 432 -10.62 -4.53 -19.69
N VAL A 433 -9.78 -4.57 -20.73
CA VAL A 433 -9.90 -3.95 -22.07
C VAL A 433 -11.26 -4.15 -22.72
#